data_AF-A0A7L4HRZ3-F1
#
_entry.id   AF-A0A7L4HRZ3-F1
#
_cell.length_a   1.000
_cell.length_b   1.000
_cell.length_c   1.000
_cell.angle_alpha   90.00
_cell.angle_beta   90.00
_cell.angle_gamma   90.00
#
_symmetry.space_group_name_H-M   'P 1'
#
loop_
_entity.id
_entity.type
_entity.pdbx_description
1 polymer ?
#
loop_
_entity_poly.entity_id
_entity_poly.type
_entity_poly.pdbx_seq_one_letter_code
_entity_poly.pdbx_strand_id
1 'polypeptide(L)'
;LQLRPYPVERRTHMVSHQYGMTVTKTLREGEAEPQCQSFSYSQAELRGLLPEGASLLLLRVLACRRTVPPSLIFPAIDTEGHLCTSSY
;
A
#
# COMPACT_ATOMS: atom_id res chain seq x y z
N LEU A 1 14.26 -0.31 -29.89
CA LEU A 1 14.13 -1.28 -28.78
C LEU A 1 12.78 -1.95 -28.89
N GLN A 2 12.72 -3.21 -29.32
CA GLN A 2 11.47 -3.99 -29.26
C GLN A 2 11.35 -4.59 -27.86
N LEU A 3 10.40 -4.11 -27.05
CA LEU A 3 10.02 -4.77 -25.81
C LEU A 3 9.24 -6.03 -26.19
N ARG A 4 9.84 -7.21 -26.02
CA ARG A 4 9.06 -8.45 -26.06
C ARG A 4 8.17 -8.47 -24.83
N PRO A 5 6.84 -8.63 -24.97
CA PRO A 5 5.96 -8.71 -23.82
C PRO A 5 6.16 -10.07 -23.17
N TYR A 6 7.04 -10.13 -22.17
CA TYR A 6 7.05 -11.25 -21.24
C TYR A 6 5.92 -11.03 -20.23
N PRO A 7 5.16 -12.06 -19.86
CA PRO A 7 4.19 -11.93 -18.78
C PRO A 7 4.95 -11.53 -17.50
N VAL A 8 4.52 -10.43 -16.88
CA VAL A 8 5.08 -9.92 -15.64
C VAL A 8 4.08 -10.20 -14.54
N GLU A 9 4.44 -11.07 -13.61
CA GLU A 9 3.68 -11.28 -12.38
C GLU A 9 4.32 -10.43 -11.27
N ARG A 10 3.50 -9.58 -10.65
CA ARG A 10 3.89 -8.78 -9.49
C ARG A 10 2.94 -9.08 -8.34
N ARG A 11 3.50 -9.54 -7.22
CA ARG A 11 2.73 -9.86 -6.02
C ARG A 11 3.36 -9.17 -4.81
N THR A 12 2.50 -8.55 -4.01
CA THR A 12 2.85 -7.97 -2.72
C THR A 12 2.09 -8.72 -1.64
N HIS A 13 2.81 -9.22 -0.64
CA HIS A 13 2.27 -9.93 0.50
C HIS A 13 2.58 -9.13 1.77
N MET A 14 1.54 -8.78 2.52
CA MET A 14 1.66 -7.95 3.73
C MET A 14 1.13 -8.74 4.93
N VAL A 15 1.94 -8.82 5.98
CA VAL A 15 1.61 -9.57 7.21
C VAL A 15 1.77 -8.66 8.41
N SER A 16 0.67 -8.40 9.11
CA SER A 16 0.69 -7.70 10.40
C SER A 16 1.02 -8.67 11.54
N HIS A 17 1.82 -8.22 12.50
CA HIS A 17 2.22 -8.99 13.67
C HIS A 17 2.53 -8.07 14.86
N GLN A 18 2.87 -8.66 16.01
CA GLN A 18 3.06 -7.95 17.29
C GLN A 18 4.22 -6.92 17.31
N TYR A 19 5.04 -6.84 16.25
CA TYR A 19 6.14 -5.88 16.15
C TYR A 19 5.94 -4.86 15.02
N GLY A 20 4.84 -4.98 14.25
CA GLY A 20 4.55 -4.11 13.12
C GLY A 20 4.02 -4.89 11.92
N MET A 21 4.60 -4.65 10.74
CA MET A 21 4.18 -5.30 9.50
C MET A 21 5.39 -5.63 8.63
N THR A 22 5.40 -6.82 8.06
CA THR A 22 6.37 -7.21 7.02
C THR A 22 5.69 -7.18 5.65
N VAL A 23 6.38 -6.58 4.69
CA VAL A 23 5.98 -6.50 3.29
C VAL A 23 6.98 -7.27 2.46
N THR A 24 6.48 -8.26 1.72
CA THR A 24 7.27 -9.07 0.78
C THR A 24 6.74 -8.86 -0.63
N LYS A 25 7.63 -8.47 -1.53
CA LYS A 25 7.35 -8.22 -2.94
C LYS A 25 8.03 -9.29 -3.77
N THR A 26 7.31 -9.87 -4.71
CA THR A 26 7.85 -10.80 -5.69
C THR A 26 7.54 -10.32 -7.10
N LEU A 27 8.57 -10.23 -7.93
CA LEU A 27 8.48 -9.91 -9.35
C LEU A 27 8.99 -11.11 -10.16
N ARG A 28 8.18 -11.65 -11.05
CA ARG A 28 8.55 -12.72 -11.98
C ARG A 28 8.31 -12.25 -13.41
N GLU A 29 9.35 -12.31 -14.23
CA GLU A 29 9.30 -11.95 -15.65
C GLU A 29 9.50 -13.20 -16.50
N GLY A 30 8.42 -13.69 -17.14
CA GLY A 30 8.45 -14.95 -17.87
C GLY A 30 8.85 -16.14 -16.99
N GLU A 31 9.80 -16.95 -17.48
CA GLU A 31 10.34 -18.12 -16.78
C GLU A 31 11.56 -17.79 -15.90
N ALA A 32 11.90 -16.50 -15.73
CA ALA A 32 13.02 -16.10 -14.89
C ALA A 32 12.74 -16.41 -13.40
N GLU A 33 13.83 -16.58 -12.63
CA GLU A 33 13.73 -16.74 -11.18
C GLU A 33 13.07 -15.52 -10.54
N PRO A 34 12.09 -15.68 -9.62
CA PRO A 34 11.43 -14.55 -8.98
C PRO A 34 12.41 -13.68 -8.19
N GLN A 35 12.36 -12.38 -8.45
CA GLN A 35 13.04 -11.41 -7.61
C GLN A 35 12.19 -11.12 -6.38
N CYS A 36 12.76 -11.35 -5.20
CA CYS A 36 12.08 -11.13 -3.92
C CYS A 36 12.73 -9.96 -3.16
N GLN A 37 11.91 -9.04 -2.65
CA GLN A 37 12.34 -7.97 -1.76
C GLN A 37 11.45 -7.97 -0.52
N SER A 38 12.05 -7.87 0.66
CA SER A 38 11.30 -7.83 1.91
C SER A 38 11.77 -6.66 2.77
N PHE A 39 10.83 -5.96 3.38
CA PHE A 39 11.08 -4.90 4.35
C PHE A 39 9.98 -4.91 5.43
N SER A 40 10.22 -4.18 6.51
CA SER A 40 9.31 -4.14 7.65
C SER A 40 9.10 -2.71 8.14
N TYR A 41 7.89 -2.46 8.64
CA TYR A 41 7.52 -1.26 9.37
C TYR A 41 7.25 -1.60 10.82
N SER A 42 7.70 -0.74 11.73
CA SER A 42 7.37 -0.81 13.15
C SER A 42 5.92 -0.40 13.40
N GLN A 43 5.38 -0.77 14.56
CA GLN A 43 4.05 -0.29 14.98
C GLN A 43 3.94 1.23 15.05
N ALA A 44 5.03 1.91 15.41
CA ALA A 44 5.05 3.37 15.50
C ALA A 44 4.87 4.02 14.12
N GLU A 45 5.51 3.47 13.09
CA GLU A 45 5.39 3.94 11.70
C GLU A 45 4.00 3.65 11.12
N LEU A 46 3.35 2.56 11.54
CA LEU A 46 2.02 2.18 11.08
C LEU A 46 0.88 2.90 11.81
N ARG A 47 1.19 3.77 12.76
CA ARG A 47 0.17 4.43 13.59
C ARG A 47 -0.74 5.29 12.73
N GLY A 48 -2.05 5.03 12.82
CA GLY A 48 -3.07 5.78 12.08
C GLY A 48 -3.26 5.31 10.64
N LEU A 49 -2.52 4.29 10.19
CA LEU A 49 -2.80 3.61 8.92
C LEU A 49 -4.17 2.94 9.00
N LEU A 50 -5.00 3.22 8.00
CA LEU A 50 -6.29 2.58 7.81
C LEU A 50 -6.25 1.73 6.54
N PRO A 51 -6.96 0.60 6.48
CA PRO A 51 -7.24 -0.06 5.21
C PRO A 51 -7.87 0.96 4.24
N GLU A 52 -7.48 0.93 2.98
CA GLU A 52 -7.91 1.91 1.97
C GLU A 52 -9.44 2.06 1.92
N GLY A 53 -10.17 0.94 2.01
CA GLY A 53 -11.63 0.94 2.08
C GLY A 53 -12.20 1.69 3.28
N ALA A 54 -11.52 1.67 4.44
CA ALA A 54 -11.95 2.41 5.63
C ALA A 54 -11.72 3.92 5.46
N SER A 55 -10.61 4.34 4.83
CA SER A 55 -10.35 5.75 4.51
C SER A 55 -11.42 6.32 3.58
N LEU A 56 -11.83 5.57 2.54
CA LEU A 56 -12.90 5.97 1.63
C LEU A 56 -14.26 6.08 2.33
N LEU A 57 -14.58 5.14 3.24
CA LEU A 57 -15.81 5.20 4.03
C LEU A 57 -15.83 6.43 4.94
N LEU A 58 -14.72 6.73 5.62
CA LEU A 58 -14.60 7.90 6.47
C LEU A 58 -14.73 9.20 5.66
N LEU A 59 -14.07 9.29 4.51
CA LEU A 59 -14.20 10.42 3.59
C LEU A 59 -15.66 10.62 3.17
N ARG A 60 -16.38 9.54 2.82
CA ARG A 60 -17.80 9.61 2.47
C ARG A 60 -18.65 10.15 3.62
N VAL A 61 -18.40 9.70 4.85
CA VAL A 61 -19.12 10.20 6.04
C VAL A 61 -18.85 11.70 6.24
N LEU A 62 -17.60 12.14 6.14
CA LEU A 62 -17.22 13.55 6.26
C LEU A 62 -17.87 14.41 5.17
N ALA A 63 -17.92 13.91 3.92
CA ALA A 63 -18.58 14.57 2.80
C ALA A 63 -20.08 14.70 3.03
N CYS A 64 -20.76 13.62 3.44
CA CYS A 64 -22.19 13.65 3.76
C CYS A 64 -22.52 14.65 4.89
N ARG A 65 -21.62 14.81 5.86
CA ARG A 65 -21.77 15.76 6.96
C ARG A 65 -21.34 17.19 6.61
N ARG A 66 -20.73 17.40 5.42
CA ARG A 66 -20.12 18.68 5.00
C ARG A 66 -19.04 19.15 5.97
N THR A 67 -18.26 18.21 6.51
CA THR A 67 -17.18 18.46 7.48
C THR A 67 -15.83 17.96 6.99
N VAL A 68 -15.61 17.91 5.67
CA VAL A 68 -14.31 17.53 5.09
C VAL A 68 -13.31 18.66 5.36
N PRO A 69 -12.18 18.40 6.05
CA PRO A 69 -11.14 19.40 6.24
C PRO A 69 -10.47 19.78 4.90
N PRO A 70 -10.05 21.04 4.70
CA PRO A 70 -9.45 21.52 3.45
C PRO A 70 -8.05 20.94 3.13
N SER A 71 -7.50 20.08 3.98
CA SER A 71 -6.21 19.40 3.76
C SER A 71 -6.21 18.04 4.46
N LEU A 72 -7.23 17.23 4.19
CA LEU A 72 -7.34 15.90 4.78
C LEU A 72 -6.30 14.96 4.17
N ILE A 73 -5.45 14.41 5.02
CA ILE A 73 -4.38 13.49 4.64
C ILE A 73 -4.54 12.19 5.43
N PHE A 74 -4.54 11.06 4.74
CA PHE A 74 -4.52 9.74 5.34
C PHE A 74 -3.18 9.04 5.07
N PRO A 75 -2.58 8.36 6.06
CA PRO A 75 -1.53 7.39 5.78
C PRO A 75 -2.09 6.31 4.86
N ALA A 76 -1.29 5.90 3.87
CA ALA A 76 -1.66 4.92 2.87
C ALA A 76 -0.47 4.00 2.56
N ILE A 77 -0.75 2.97 1.76
CA ILE A 77 0.27 2.08 1.18
C ILE A 77 0.19 2.24 -0.33
N ASP A 78 1.33 2.52 -0.99
CA ASP A 78 1.39 2.61 -2.44
C ASP A 78 1.36 1.22 -3.12
N THR A 79 1.38 1.21 -4.45
CA THR A 79 1.42 -0.02 -5.26
C THR A 79 2.72 -0.82 -5.06
N GLU A 80 3.73 -0.20 -4.49
CA GLU A 80 5.04 -0.75 -4.14
C GLU A 80 5.08 -1.29 -2.72
N GLY A 81 4.00 -1.17 -1.94
CA GLY A 81 3.93 -1.62 -0.56
C GLY A 81 4.61 -0.66 0.44
N HIS A 82 4.99 0.54 0.00
CA HIS A 82 5.61 1.54 0.85
C HIS A 82 4.57 2.45 1.53
N LEU A 83 4.88 2.86 2.75
CA LEU A 83 4.11 3.89 3.44
C LEU A 83 4.20 5.22 2.71
N CYS A 84 3.05 5.80 2.46
CA CYS A 84 2.89 7.10 1.83
C CYS A 84 1.68 7.82 2.43
N THR A 85 1.23 8.87 1.77
CA THR A 85 0.05 9.63 2.17
C THR A 85 -0.87 9.86 0.98
N SER A 86 -2.18 9.82 1.21
CA SER A 86 -3.19 10.17 0.23
C SER A 86 -3.96 11.40 0.67
N SER A 87 -4.12 12.35 -0.25
CA SER A 87 -4.96 13.55 -0.10
C SER A 87 -6.21 13.41 -0.97
N TYR A 88 -7.34 13.92 -0.49
CA TYR A 88 -8.65 13.84 -1.15
C TYR A 88 -9.29 15.21 -1.33
#